data_AF-A0A174TNL5-F1
#
_entry.id   AF-A0A174TNL5-F1
#
_cell.length_a   1.000
_cell.length_b   1.000
_cell.length_c   1.000
_cell.angle_alpha   90.00
_cell.angle_beta   90.00
_cell.angle_gamma   90.00
#
_symmetry.space_group_name_H-M   'P 1'
#
loop_
_entity.id
_entity.type
_entity.pdbx_description
1 polymer ?
#
loop_
_entity_poly.entity_id
_entity_poly.type
_entity_poly.pdbx_seq_one_letter_code
_entity_poly.pdbx_strand_id
1 'polypeptide(L)'
;MRRNKMLIEITKVKTKALKTAVNGKNTYQCEDQFADLSEVAIYRNGKKVKPENYRLFKQGKVQFNDEKKVVREQVSFEYNRNVKYYKPYSNDLSSNLFTFLKVQTECEGVKYQFVSDPAGLDRKVLMLSCDSLSENEKKVRIQFSSRKYPLTYFKDQIKIFIPEDMRSAMLSYPKAITWFSIQGSWCQFGSKTGGTEQMYSGSANSLGISKPETNSKEIYFHLLCRRRHCNIHTGLEEYDALNDELSSFPIKAGGWITIEREWKIGNPGICKHTIIDSDGEHVFSVDAYNCVCNPENEQERYIEKYVGENPYNFCYLFICKIYTSKEFADYCIKKIGKCYLYYKDYIFLEGENVNAFDLQ
;
A
#
# COMPACT_ATOMS: atom_id res chain seq x y z
N MET A 1 -25.42 -5.09 -17.89
CA MET A 1 -23.99 -5.02 -17.50
C MET A 1 -23.27 -6.26 -18.00
N ARG A 2 -22.34 -6.16 -18.96
CA ARG A 2 -21.52 -7.31 -19.38
C ARG A 2 -20.55 -7.67 -18.24
N ARG A 3 -20.75 -8.83 -17.60
CA ARG A 3 -19.83 -9.38 -16.60
C ARG A 3 -18.47 -9.59 -17.28
N ASN A 4 -17.52 -8.75 -16.91
CA ASN A 4 -16.23 -8.71 -17.55
C ASN A 4 -15.35 -9.84 -16.98
N LYS A 5 -15.07 -10.87 -17.80
CA LYS A 5 -14.27 -12.07 -17.47
C LYS A 5 -12.88 -11.69 -16.93
N MET A 6 -12.52 -12.19 -15.73
CA MET A 6 -11.16 -12.18 -15.19
C MET A 6 -10.28 -13.06 -16.09
N LEU A 7 -9.09 -12.61 -16.45
CA LEU A 7 -8.14 -13.43 -17.21
C LEU A 7 -7.26 -14.17 -16.20
N ILE A 8 -7.20 -15.48 -16.35
CA ILE A 8 -6.35 -16.37 -15.57
C ILE A 8 -5.30 -16.92 -16.51
N GLU A 9 -4.03 -16.67 -16.22
CA GLU A 9 -2.89 -17.24 -16.95
C GLU A 9 -2.15 -18.20 -16.03
N ILE A 10 -1.92 -19.43 -16.50
CA ILE A 10 -1.13 -20.42 -15.79
C ILE A 10 0.05 -20.80 -16.67
N THR A 11 1.25 -20.46 -16.21
CA THR A 11 2.49 -20.70 -16.94
C THR A 11 3.49 -21.40 -16.04
N LYS A 12 4.09 -22.50 -16.52
CA LYS A 12 5.18 -23.16 -15.80
C LYS A 12 6.43 -22.30 -15.90
N VAL A 13 6.94 -21.83 -14.77
CA VAL A 13 8.10 -20.94 -14.70
C VAL A 13 9.25 -21.60 -13.95
N LYS A 14 10.48 -21.23 -14.33
CA LYS A 14 11.69 -21.54 -13.57
C LYS A 14 12.49 -20.26 -13.35
N THR A 15 12.48 -19.76 -12.12
CA THR A 15 13.12 -18.48 -11.76
C THR A 15 14.28 -18.69 -10.81
N LYS A 16 15.32 -17.87 -10.94
CA LYS A 16 16.45 -17.87 -10.00
C LYS A 16 16.04 -17.16 -8.71
N ALA A 17 16.62 -17.59 -7.60
CA ALA A 17 16.51 -16.85 -6.36
C ALA A 17 17.11 -15.45 -6.52
N LEU A 18 16.49 -14.48 -5.86
CA LEU A 18 16.99 -13.12 -5.77
C LEU A 18 18.24 -13.08 -4.90
N LYS A 19 19.22 -12.29 -5.33
CA LYS A 19 20.57 -12.21 -4.75
C LYS A 19 20.60 -11.57 -3.36
N THR A 20 19.57 -10.80 -3.02
CA THR A 20 19.48 -9.99 -1.80
C THR A 20 18.93 -10.80 -0.62
N ALA A 21 19.61 -11.84 -0.17
CA ALA A 21 19.20 -12.50 1.07
C ALA A 21 19.28 -11.50 2.24
N VAL A 22 18.12 -11.11 2.79
CA VAL A 22 18.03 -10.42 4.08
C VAL A 22 18.65 -11.36 5.11
N ASN A 23 19.82 -10.98 5.62
CA ASN A 23 20.55 -11.62 6.72
C ASN A 23 21.12 -13.03 6.46
N GLY A 24 22.24 -13.15 5.73
CA GLY A 24 23.41 -14.00 6.04
C GLY A 24 23.27 -15.50 6.40
N LYS A 25 22.07 -16.08 6.42
CA LYS A 25 21.75 -17.47 6.75
C LYS A 25 21.25 -18.14 5.47
N ASN A 26 21.47 -19.45 5.31
CA ASN A 26 21.16 -20.32 4.14
C ASN A 26 19.74 -20.17 3.55
N THR A 27 19.37 -18.98 3.10
CA THR A 27 18.03 -18.55 2.79
C THR A 27 18.03 -17.82 1.45
N TYR A 28 17.00 -18.08 0.66
CA TYR A 28 16.89 -17.63 -0.72
C TYR A 28 15.45 -17.23 -0.99
N GLN A 29 15.24 -16.22 -1.84
CA GLN A 29 13.94 -15.60 -2.05
C GLN A 29 13.49 -15.73 -3.51
N CYS A 30 12.27 -16.21 -3.72
CA CYS A 30 11.58 -16.16 -4.99
C CYS A 30 10.96 -14.77 -5.22
N GLU A 31 10.81 -14.36 -6.48
CA GLU A 31 10.09 -13.13 -6.82
C GLU A 31 8.59 -13.23 -6.52
N ASP A 32 8.00 -14.41 -6.71
CA ASP A 32 6.59 -14.66 -6.47
C ASP A 32 6.33 -15.23 -5.07
N GLN A 33 5.09 -15.07 -4.62
CA GLN A 33 4.53 -15.70 -3.43
C GLN A 33 3.66 -16.89 -3.84
N PHE A 34 3.38 -17.80 -2.92
CA PHE A 34 2.70 -19.07 -3.17
C PHE A 34 1.51 -19.25 -2.23
N ALA A 35 0.30 -19.47 -2.73
CA ALA A 35 -0.82 -19.93 -1.88
C ALA A 35 -0.74 -21.43 -1.57
N ASP A 36 -0.25 -22.23 -2.53
CA ASP A 36 0.04 -23.65 -2.37
C ASP A 36 1.53 -23.92 -2.67
N LEU A 37 2.16 -24.71 -1.80
CA LEU A 37 3.57 -25.07 -1.87
C LEU A 37 3.79 -26.43 -2.56
N SER A 38 2.74 -27.23 -2.75
CA SER A 38 2.82 -28.62 -3.21
C SER A 38 3.47 -28.78 -4.59
N GLU A 39 3.28 -27.78 -5.47
CA GLU A 39 3.80 -27.78 -6.84
C GLU A 39 5.16 -27.08 -6.99
N VAL A 40 5.75 -26.57 -5.89
CA VAL A 40 6.99 -25.81 -5.94
C VAL A 40 8.20 -26.73 -5.77
N ALA A 41 9.03 -26.82 -6.81
CA ALA A 41 10.29 -27.54 -6.78
C ALA A 41 11.48 -26.58 -6.56
N ILE A 42 12.32 -26.90 -5.57
CA ILE A 42 13.54 -26.15 -5.27
C ILE A 42 14.75 -26.85 -5.87
N TYR A 43 15.60 -26.09 -6.54
CA TYR A 43 16.87 -26.56 -7.06
C TYR A 43 18.01 -25.82 -6.37
N ARG A 44 19.07 -26.56 -6.03
CA ARG A 44 20.34 -26.03 -5.55
C ARG A 44 21.46 -26.58 -6.42
N ASN A 45 22.31 -25.69 -6.94
CA ASN A 45 23.40 -26.02 -7.86
C ASN A 45 22.93 -26.86 -9.06
N GLY A 46 21.74 -26.53 -9.60
CA GLY A 46 21.13 -27.23 -10.73
C GLY A 46 20.44 -28.57 -10.40
N LYS A 47 20.53 -29.07 -9.15
CA LYS A 47 19.89 -30.34 -8.74
C LYS A 47 18.64 -30.08 -7.91
N LYS A 48 17.58 -30.83 -8.17
CA LYS A 48 16.34 -30.80 -7.38
C LYS A 48 16.66 -31.24 -5.94
N VAL A 49 16.27 -30.43 -4.97
CA VAL A 49 16.44 -30.70 -3.54
C VAL A 49 15.20 -31.44 -3.06
N LYS A 50 15.38 -32.46 -2.22
CA LYS A 50 14.22 -33.16 -1.64
C LYS A 50 13.58 -32.31 -0.52
N PRO A 51 12.24 -32.29 -0.40
CA PRO A 51 11.52 -31.43 0.55
C PRO A 51 12.01 -31.49 2.00
N GLU A 52 12.47 -32.65 2.48
CA GLU A 52 12.98 -32.81 3.85
C GLU A 52 14.25 -32.00 4.16
N ASN A 53 14.96 -31.49 3.13
CA ASN A 53 16.21 -30.74 3.30
C ASN A 53 16.00 -29.22 3.28
N TYR A 54 14.76 -28.74 3.15
CA TYR A 54 14.46 -27.32 3.19
C TYR A 54 13.13 -27.03 3.86
N ARG A 55 12.96 -25.78 4.27
CA ARG A 55 11.68 -25.19 4.63
C ARG A 55 11.31 -24.14 3.59
N LEU A 56 10.18 -24.31 2.93
CA LEU A 56 9.65 -23.34 1.97
C LEU A 56 8.52 -22.55 2.63
N PHE A 57 8.51 -21.25 2.37
CA PHE A 57 7.52 -20.32 2.89
C PHE A 57 6.62 -19.78 1.79
N LYS A 58 5.37 -19.47 2.12
CA LYS A 58 4.39 -18.90 1.18
C LYS A 58 4.79 -17.54 0.65
N GLN A 59 5.63 -16.79 1.34
CA GLN A 59 6.19 -15.55 0.84
C GLN A 59 7.29 -15.76 -0.23
N GLY A 60 7.56 -17.00 -0.65
CA GLY A 60 8.59 -17.30 -1.64
C GLY A 60 9.99 -17.53 -1.06
N LYS A 61 10.14 -17.52 0.26
CA LYS A 61 11.42 -17.76 0.94
C LYS A 61 11.69 -19.26 1.06
N VAL A 62 12.91 -19.71 0.82
CA VAL A 62 13.37 -21.07 1.14
C VAL A 62 14.58 -21.00 2.09
N GLN A 63 14.59 -21.84 3.11
CA GLN A 63 15.70 -22.04 4.04
C GLN A 63 16.20 -23.48 3.93
N PHE A 64 17.49 -23.68 3.69
CA PHE A 64 18.07 -25.03 3.67
C PHE A 64 18.48 -25.46 5.09
N ASN A 65 18.15 -26.70 5.43
CA ASN A 65 18.38 -27.27 6.76
C ASN A 65 19.47 -28.35 6.78
N ASP A 66 20.04 -28.69 5.62
CA ASP A 66 20.98 -29.81 5.45
C ASP A 66 22.45 -29.39 5.40
N GLU A 67 22.77 -28.16 5.81
CA GLU A 67 24.13 -27.55 5.88
C GLU A 67 24.97 -27.55 4.59
N LYS A 68 24.44 -28.09 3.48
CA LYS A 68 25.17 -28.18 2.22
C LYS A 68 25.29 -26.80 1.58
N LYS A 69 26.52 -26.48 1.16
CA LYS A 69 26.88 -25.21 0.53
C LYS A 69 26.12 -24.98 -0.78
N VAL A 70 25.68 -23.75 -0.97
CA VAL A 70 25.26 -23.24 -2.27
C VAL A 70 26.48 -22.71 -3.00
N VAL A 71 26.74 -23.21 -4.20
CA VAL A 71 27.87 -22.82 -5.03
C VAL A 71 27.40 -21.74 -6.00
N ARG A 72 28.07 -20.58 -5.98
CA ARG A 72 27.75 -19.44 -6.87
C ARG A 72 26.27 -19.03 -6.82
N GLU A 73 25.65 -19.10 -5.63
CA GLU A 73 24.26 -18.67 -5.37
C GLU A 73 23.22 -19.31 -6.31
N GLN A 74 23.50 -20.52 -6.83
CA GLN A 74 22.59 -21.21 -7.75
C GLN A 74 21.42 -21.84 -7.01
N VAL A 75 20.42 -21.04 -6.66
CA VAL A 75 19.11 -21.51 -6.22
C VAL A 75 18.07 -21.10 -7.23
N SER A 76 17.16 -22.01 -7.58
CA SER A 76 16.04 -21.70 -8.48
C SER A 76 14.77 -22.41 -8.03
N PHE A 77 13.65 -21.79 -8.32
CA PHE A 77 12.29 -22.27 -8.05
C PHE A 77 11.66 -22.67 -9.38
N GLU A 78 10.98 -23.80 -9.42
CA GLU A 78 10.13 -24.23 -10.54
C GLU A 78 8.71 -24.45 -10.02
N TYR A 79 7.72 -23.81 -10.61
CA TYR A 79 6.32 -23.85 -10.18
C TYR A 79 5.38 -23.40 -11.30
N ASN A 80 4.08 -23.64 -11.14
CA ASN A 80 3.05 -23.06 -11.98
C ASN A 80 2.69 -21.66 -11.44
N ARG A 81 3.03 -20.61 -12.20
CA ARG A 81 2.65 -19.23 -11.88
C ARG A 81 1.22 -19.01 -12.37
N ASN A 82 0.28 -18.81 -11.44
CA ASN A 82 -1.13 -18.57 -11.72
C ASN A 82 -1.46 -17.10 -11.47
N VAL A 83 -1.69 -16.30 -12.52
CA VAL A 83 -1.97 -14.87 -12.38
C VAL A 83 -3.41 -14.57 -12.73
N LYS A 84 -4.10 -13.92 -11.78
CA LYS A 84 -5.39 -13.29 -12.00
C LYS A 84 -5.15 -11.83 -12.39
N TYR A 85 -5.37 -11.52 -13.67
CA TYR A 85 -5.29 -10.16 -14.19
C TYR A 85 -6.63 -9.44 -13.99
N TYR A 86 -6.57 -8.27 -13.37
CA TYR A 86 -7.75 -7.43 -13.17
C TYR A 86 -7.87 -6.40 -14.29
N LYS A 87 -9.10 -6.21 -14.75
CA LYS A 87 -9.38 -5.32 -15.86
C LYS A 87 -9.14 -3.87 -15.47
N PRO A 88 -8.46 -3.08 -16.33
CA PRO A 88 -8.40 -1.65 -16.17
C PRO A 88 -9.81 -1.07 -16.10
N TYR A 89 -9.99 -0.05 -15.26
CA TYR A 89 -11.24 0.69 -15.21
C TYR A 89 -10.96 2.13 -14.83
N SER A 90 -11.80 3.03 -15.33
CA SER A 90 -11.83 4.41 -14.87
C SER A 90 -13.11 4.61 -14.06
N ASN A 91 -12.98 5.32 -12.94
CA ASN A 91 -14.12 5.90 -12.24
C ASN A 91 -13.91 7.41 -12.20
N ASP A 92 -14.74 8.11 -12.95
CA ASP A 92 -14.86 9.55 -12.80
C ASP A 92 -15.55 9.83 -11.46
N LEU A 93 -14.74 10.20 -10.46
CA LEU A 93 -15.17 10.56 -9.11
C LEU A 93 -16.00 11.87 -9.08
N SER A 94 -16.72 12.19 -10.15
CA SER A 94 -17.58 13.37 -10.31
C SER A 94 -19.04 13.12 -9.94
N SER A 95 -19.49 11.85 -9.88
CA SER A 95 -20.92 11.53 -9.77
C SER A 95 -21.28 10.37 -8.83
N ASN A 96 -20.40 9.38 -8.63
CA ASN A 96 -20.68 8.28 -7.70
C ASN A 96 -19.41 7.61 -7.16
N LEU A 97 -19.54 6.96 -6.00
CA LEU A 97 -18.49 6.17 -5.35
C LEU A 97 -18.94 4.73 -5.05
N PHE A 98 -20.02 4.26 -5.69
CA PHE A 98 -20.69 3.00 -5.33
C PHE A 98 -19.78 1.77 -5.43
N THR A 99 -18.72 1.86 -6.25
CA THR A 99 -17.74 0.79 -6.44
C THR A 99 -16.71 0.69 -5.31
N PHE A 100 -16.68 1.65 -4.38
CA PHE A 100 -15.66 1.75 -3.35
C PHE A 100 -16.24 1.59 -1.96
N LEU A 101 -15.49 0.91 -1.09
CA LEU A 101 -15.83 0.87 0.32
C LEU A 101 -15.35 2.15 0.99
N LYS A 102 -16.29 2.84 1.63
CA LYS A 102 -16.01 3.98 2.49
C LYS A 102 -15.58 3.51 3.88
N VAL A 103 -14.49 4.06 4.39
CA VAL A 103 -14.10 3.97 5.81
C VAL A 103 -13.92 5.40 6.32
N GLN A 104 -14.57 5.73 7.43
CA GLN A 104 -14.48 7.06 8.02
C GLN A 104 -14.43 6.98 9.54
N THR A 105 -13.93 8.05 10.15
CA THR A 105 -14.14 8.33 11.58
C THR A 105 -15.64 8.56 11.84
N GLU A 106 -16.13 8.23 13.04
CA GLU A 106 -17.52 8.47 13.48
C GLU A 106 -17.80 9.94 13.81
N CYS A 107 -17.17 10.85 13.07
CA CYS A 107 -17.31 12.28 13.25
C CYS A 107 -18.35 12.84 12.28
N GLU A 108 -19.38 13.52 12.79
CA GLU A 108 -20.45 14.10 11.95
C GLU A 108 -19.95 15.15 10.94
N GLY A 109 -18.84 15.84 11.26
CA GLY A 109 -18.23 16.82 10.36
C GLY A 109 -17.52 16.21 9.15
N VAL A 110 -17.32 14.89 9.12
CA VAL A 110 -16.70 14.19 7.99
C VAL A 110 -17.70 14.07 6.83
N LYS A 111 -17.36 14.68 5.70
CA LYS A 111 -18.21 14.76 4.51
C LYS A 111 -17.45 14.35 3.25
N TYR A 112 -18.19 13.80 2.31
CA TYR A 112 -17.80 13.72 0.92
C TYR A 112 -18.93 14.32 0.07
N GLN A 113 -18.58 15.13 -0.93
CA GLN A 113 -19.56 15.87 -1.74
C GLN A 113 -19.06 15.98 -3.18
N PHE A 114 -19.98 16.08 -4.13
CA PHE A 114 -19.67 16.44 -5.51
C PHE A 114 -19.89 17.93 -5.70
N VAL A 115 -18.82 18.68 -5.95
CA VAL A 115 -18.87 20.14 -6.09
C VAL A 115 -18.27 20.58 -7.42
N SER A 116 -18.46 21.83 -7.80
CA SER A 116 -17.86 22.37 -9.04
C SER A 116 -16.33 22.28 -9.00
N ASP A 117 -15.72 22.01 -10.15
CA ASP A 117 -14.26 21.90 -10.26
C ASP A 117 -13.59 23.21 -9.79
N PRO A 118 -12.67 23.17 -8.81
CA PRO A 118 -12.00 24.37 -8.29
C PRO A 118 -11.13 25.09 -9.33
N ALA A 119 -10.78 24.44 -10.45
CA ALA A 119 -10.07 25.06 -11.56
C ALA A 119 -11.01 25.76 -12.57
N GLY A 120 -12.33 25.81 -12.31
CA GLY A 120 -13.31 26.47 -13.18
C GLY A 120 -13.74 25.66 -14.39
N LEU A 121 -13.40 24.38 -14.46
CA LEU A 121 -13.88 23.48 -15.52
C LEU A 121 -15.38 23.18 -15.31
N ASP A 122 -16.14 23.09 -16.41
CA ASP A 122 -17.57 22.76 -16.37
C ASP A 122 -17.80 21.26 -16.10
N ARG A 123 -17.53 20.86 -14.86
CA ARG A 123 -17.76 19.51 -14.33
C ARG A 123 -17.82 19.52 -12.81
N LYS A 124 -18.29 18.41 -12.24
CA LYS A 124 -18.20 18.14 -10.80
C LYS A 124 -16.97 17.29 -10.48
N VAL A 125 -16.51 17.40 -9.23
CA VAL A 125 -15.38 16.64 -8.67
C VAL A 125 -15.68 16.24 -7.23
N LEU A 126 -15.01 15.21 -6.73
CA LEU A 126 -15.13 14.76 -5.34
C LEU A 126 -14.37 15.70 -4.41
N MET A 127 -15.06 16.29 -3.45
CA MET A 127 -14.45 16.92 -2.28
C MET A 127 -14.52 15.98 -1.09
N LEU A 128 -13.39 15.74 -0.44
CA LEU A 128 -13.35 15.17 0.91
C LEU A 128 -13.11 16.30 1.89
N SER A 129 -13.88 16.38 2.97
CA SER A 129 -13.74 17.48 3.93
C SER A 129 -14.13 17.08 5.35
N CYS A 130 -13.56 17.78 6.32
CA CYS A 130 -13.99 17.79 7.71
C CYS A 130 -14.19 19.24 8.15
N ASP A 131 -15.41 19.61 8.55
CA ASP A 131 -15.78 20.97 8.97
C ASP A 131 -16.13 21.08 10.46
N SER A 132 -16.26 19.96 11.16
CA SER A 132 -16.36 19.89 12.62
C SER A 132 -15.72 18.62 13.16
N LEU A 133 -15.35 18.64 14.44
CA LEU A 133 -14.73 17.52 15.15
C LEU A 133 -15.56 17.18 16.39
N SER A 134 -15.71 15.89 16.68
CA SER A 134 -16.26 15.46 17.97
C SER A 134 -15.18 15.47 19.05
N GLU A 135 -15.59 15.66 20.31
CA GLU A 135 -14.68 15.80 21.45
C GLU A 135 -13.77 14.57 21.64
N ASN A 136 -14.31 13.37 21.41
CA ASN A 136 -13.61 12.11 21.67
C ASN A 136 -12.66 11.66 20.55
N GLU A 137 -12.68 12.32 19.39
CA GLU A 137 -11.89 11.88 18.25
C GLU A 137 -10.43 12.32 18.35
N LYS A 138 -9.52 11.38 18.07
CA LYS A 138 -8.07 11.63 18.08
C LYS A 138 -7.52 11.97 16.69
N LYS A 139 -8.30 11.72 15.64
CA LYS A 139 -7.87 11.84 14.24
C LYS A 139 -9.07 12.04 13.31
N VAL A 140 -8.82 12.67 12.17
CA VAL A 140 -9.78 12.71 11.06
C VAL A 140 -9.41 11.62 10.07
N ARG A 141 -10.37 10.78 9.68
CA ARG A 141 -10.21 9.76 8.64
C ARG A 141 -11.40 9.79 7.71
N ILE A 142 -11.13 9.95 6.42
CA ILE A 142 -12.07 9.74 5.32
C ILE A 142 -11.29 8.99 4.26
N GLN A 143 -11.72 7.80 3.86
CA GLN A 143 -11.01 7.06 2.81
C GLN A 143 -11.96 6.20 2.01
N PHE A 144 -11.64 6.05 0.72
CA PHE A 144 -12.33 5.14 -0.18
C PHE A 144 -11.36 4.06 -0.65
N SER A 145 -11.78 2.81 -0.52
CA SER A 145 -10.95 1.65 -0.85
C SER A 145 -11.55 0.83 -1.97
N SER A 146 -10.71 0.44 -2.92
CA SER A 146 -11.04 -0.61 -3.89
C SER A 146 -10.83 -1.98 -3.21
N ARG A 147 -11.78 -2.38 -2.34
CA ARG A 147 -11.80 -3.72 -1.72
C ARG A 147 -12.18 -4.85 -2.68
N LYS A 148 -12.49 -4.49 -3.93
CA LYS A 148 -13.00 -5.42 -4.93
C LYS A 148 -12.04 -6.57 -5.22
N TYR A 149 -10.73 -6.32 -5.11
CA TYR A 149 -9.69 -7.26 -5.49
C TYR A 149 -8.52 -7.21 -4.50
N PRO A 150 -8.13 -8.33 -3.85
CA PRO A 150 -6.84 -8.43 -3.19
C PRO A 150 -5.75 -8.45 -4.26
N LEU A 151 -4.74 -7.59 -4.14
CA LEU A 151 -3.69 -7.42 -5.15
C LEU A 151 -2.30 -7.70 -4.58
N THR A 152 -1.45 -8.37 -5.34
CA THR A 152 0.00 -8.41 -5.07
C THR A 152 0.77 -7.35 -5.82
N TYR A 153 0.19 -6.84 -6.91
CA TYR A 153 0.76 -5.76 -7.69
C TYR A 153 -0.37 -4.92 -8.29
N PHE A 154 -0.15 -3.60 -8.39
CA PHE A 154 -1.07 -2.71 -9.07
C PHE A 154 -0.41 -1.43 -9.56
N LYS A 155 -1.02 -0.86 -10.61
CA LYS A 155 -0.83 0.50 -11.07
C LYS A 155 -2.14 1.24 -11.10
N ASP A 156 -2.17 2.43 -10.50
CA ASP A 156 -3.31 3.33 -10.58
C ASP A 156 -2.89 4.79 -10.69
N GLN A 157 -3.85 5.61 -11.11
CA GLN A 157 -3.70 7.02 -11.31
C GLN A 157 -4.89 7.75 -10.67
N ILE A 158 -4.64 8.90 -10.07
CA ILE A 158 -5.68 9.82 -9.60
C ILE A 158 -5.22 11.26 -9.74
N LYS A 159 -6.16 12.19 -9.91
CA LYS A 159 -5.87 13.62 -9.81
C LYS A 159 -6.30 14.17 -8.47
N ILE A 160 -5.44 14.97 -7.85
CA ILE A 160 -5.69 15.70 -6.62
C ILE A 160 -5.58 17.21 -6.87
N PHE A 161 -6.39 18.00 -6.17
CA PHE A 161 -6.24 19.45 -6.12
C PHE A 161 -6.09 19.86 -4.66
N ILE A 162 -5.01 20.59 -4.36
CA ILE A 162 -4.74 21.16 -3.04
C ILE A 162 -5.09 22.64 -3.11
N PRO A 163 -6.11 23.10 -2.37
CA PRO A 163 -6.52 24.51 -2.38
C PRO A 163 -5.45 25.46 -1.81
N GLU A 164 -5.41 26.70 -2.29
CA GLU A 164 -4.44 27.71 -1.82
C GLU A 164 -4.67 28.10 -0.35
N ASP A 165 -5.92 28.13 0.11
CA ASP A 165 -6.26 28.36 1.52
C ASP A 165 -5.82 27.19 2.41
N MET A 166 -5.93 25.94 1.94
CA MET A 166 -5.38 24.75 2.59
C MET A 166 -3.85 24.79 2.65
N ARG A 167 -3.16 25.14 1.55
CA ARG A 167 -1.70 25.36 1.55
C ARG A 167 -1.31 26.44 2.55
N SER A 168 -2.02 27.56 2.54
CA SER A 168 -1.79 28.67 3.48
C SER A 168 -1.98 28.24 4.93
N ALA A 169 -3.02 27.47 5.23
CA ALA A 169 -3.28 26.93 6.57
C ALA A 169 -2.20 25.90 7.00
N MET A 170 -1.75 25.03 6.09
CA MET A 170 -0.64 24.11 6.34
C MET A 170 0.64 24.88 6.70
N LEU A 171 1.01 25.88 5.89
CA LEU A 171 2.20 26.68 6.11
C LEU A 171 2.13 27.52 7.39
N SER A 172 0.95 28.03 7.76
CA SER A 172 0.77 28.82 8.98
C SER A 172 0.60 27.99 10.27
N TYR A 173 0.41 26.68 10.17
CA TYR A 173 0.28 25.80 11.32
C TYR A 173 1.56 25.84 12.19
N PRO A 174 1.49 26.07 13.51
CA PRO A 174 2.68 26.36 14.34
C PRO A 174 3.59 25.15 14.62
N LYS A 175 3.36 24.00 14.00
CA LYS A 175 4.17 22.79 14.15
C LYS A 175 4.49 22.19 12.79
N ALA A 176 5.46 21.27 12.76
CA ALA A 176 5.62 20.37 11.63
C ALA A 176 4.36 19.51 11.43
N ILE A 177 4.03 19.21 10.18
CA ILE A 177 2.95 18.29 9.82
C ILE A 177 3.61 16.99 9.41
N THR A 178 3.69 16.05 10.35
CA THR A 178 4.27 14.72 10.12
C THR A 178 3.25 13.72 9.57
N TRP A 179 1.97 14.12 9.47
CA TRP A 179 0.89 13.21 9.09
C TRP A 179 -0.32 13.91 8.45
N PHE A 180 -0.34 13.94 7.12
CA PHE A 180 -1.53 14.26 6.33
C PHE A 180 -1.58 13.36 5.10
N SER A 181 -2.19 12.17 5.24
CA SER A 181 -2.19 11.14 4.19
C SER A 181 -3.33 11.34 3.20
N ILE A 182 -3.00 11.30 1.90
CA ILE A 182 -3.88 11.62 0.77
C ILE A 182 -4.18 10.41 -0.12
N GLN A 183 -3.28 9.43 -0.12
CA GLN A 183 -3.42 8.16 -0.83
C GLN A 183 -2.65 7.08 -0.06
N GLY A 184 -2.92 5.80 -0.34
CA GLY A 184 -2.11 4.73 0.22
C GLY A 184 -2.66 3.35 -0.08
N SER A 185 -2.06 2.33 0.50
CA SER A 185 -2.58 0.97 0.47
C SER A 185 -2.35 0.30 1.81
N TRP A 186 -3.19 -0.68 2.08
CA TRP A 186 -3.07 -1.52 3.25
C TRP A 186 -2.89 -2.95 2.79
N CYS A 187 -1.75 -3.51 3.15
CA CYS A 187 -1.44 -4.89 2.90
C CYS A 187 -1.58 -5.71 4.17
N GLN A 188 -2.15 -6.89 3.99
CA GLN A 188 -2.56 -7.78 5.06
C GLN A 188 -1.89 -9.13 4.86
N PHE A 189 -1.56 -9.75 5.99
CA PHE A 189 -1.26 -11.17 6.06
C PHE A 189 -2.57 -11.91 6.33
N GLY A 190 -3.04 -12.69 5.36
CA GLY A 190 -4.29 -13.42 5.47
C GLY A 190 -4.09 -14.89 5.83
N SER A 191 -5.05 -15.43 6.59
CA SER A 191 -5.32 -16.86 6.67
C SER A 191 -5.97 -17.37 5.38
N LYS A 192 -6.15 -18.70 5.25
CA LYS A 192 -6.77 -19.37 4.08
C LYS A 192 -8.14 -18.78 3.66
N THR A 193 -8.82 -18.05 4.53
CA THR A 193 -10.19 -17.52 4.32
C THR A 193 -10.25 -16.02 4.01
N GLY A 194 -9.15 -15.26 4.15
CA GLY A 194 -9.12 -13.82 3.86
C GLY A 194 -9.92 -12.92 4.83
N GLY A 195 -10.38 -13.45 5.96
CA GLY A 195 -11.16 -12.71 6.97
C GLY A 195 -10.33 -11.70 7.78
N THR A 196 -10.93 -10.56 8.11
CA THR A 196 -10.27 -9.44 8.82
C THR A 196 -9.92 -9.69 10.29
N GLU A 197 -10.52 -10.71 10.91
CA GLU A 197 -10.38 -11.00 12.34
C GLU A 197 -9.15 -11.86 12.68
N GLN A 198 -8.39 -12.30 11.67
CA GLN A 198 -7.24 -13.20 11.82
C GLN A 198 -5.91 -12.52 11.44
N MET A 199 -5.80 -11.21 11.66
CA MET A 199 -4.76 -10.34 11.10
C MET A 199 -3.68 -9.91 12.12
N TYR A 200 -2.48 -10.48 12.01
CA TYR A 200 -1.39 -10.27 12.98
C TYR A 200 -0.25 -9.36 12.51
N SER A 201 -0.11 -9.13 11.21
CA SER A 201 1.03 -8.44 10.59
C SER A 201 0.58 -7.74 9.29
N GLY A 202 1.38 -6.85 8.70
CA GLY A 202 1.04 -6.16 7.44
C GLY A 202 2.12 -5.22 6.91
N SER A 203 1.91 -4.71 5.71
CA SER A 203 2.66 -3.57 5.20
C SER A 203 1.68 -2.46 4.82
N ALA A 204 2.11 -1.21 4.94
CA ALA A 204 1.29 -0.08 4.52
C ALA A 204 2.17 0.93 3.82
N ASN A 205 1.67 1.48 2.72
CA ASN A 205 2.24 2.71 2.17
C ASN A 205 1.23 3.83 2.26
N SER A 206 1.76 5.03 2.43
CA SER A 206 0.99 6.25 2.50
C SER A 206 1.75 7.33 1.75
N LEU A 207 1.11 7.87 0.72
CA LEU A 207 1.49 9.17 0.19
C LEU A 207 0.72 10.23 0.98
N GLY A 208 1.45 11.22 1.47
CA GLY A 208 0.92 12.34 2.23
C GLY A 208 1.50 13.67 1.81
N ILE A 209 1.06 14.70 2.50
CA ILE A 209 1.56 16.06 2.44
C ILE A 209 2.25 16.35 3.77
N SER A 210 3.44 16.92 3.71
CA SER A 210 4.22 17.28 4.89
C SER A 210 4.60 18.76 4.87
N LYS A 211 4.61 19.32 6.07
CA LYS A 211 5.33 20.54 6.40
C LYS A 211 6.48 20.08 7.31
N PRO A 212 7.72 19.93 6.80
CA PRO A 212 8.76 19.20 7.51
C PRO A 212 9.23 19.91 8.79
N GLU A 213 9.20 21.25 8.80
CA GLU A 213 9.63 22.06 9.93
C GLU A 213 8.60 23.16 10.24
N THR A 214 8.61 23.67 11.47
CA THR A 214 7.71 24.76 11.89
C THR A 214 7.81 26.00 11.00
N ASN A 215 9.00 26.31 10.45
CA ASN A 215 9.25 27.50 9.64
C ASN A 215 9.36 27.19 8.12
N SER A 216 8.96 26.00 7.67
CA SER A 216 8.98 25.67 6.25
C SER A 216 8.13 26.65 5.44
N LYS A 217 8.70 27.14 4.34
CA LYS A 217 8.04 28.04 3.38
C LYS A 217 7.21 27.30 2.34
N GLU A 218 7.44 26.01 2.19
CA GLU A 218 6.78 25.12 1.25
C GLU A 218 6.30 23.85 1.94
N ILE A 219 5.36 23.17 1.30
CA ILE A 219 4.89 21.84 1.66
C ILE A 219 5.37 20.84 0.61
N TYR A 220 5.58 19.60 1.03
CA TYR A 220 6.21 18.55 0.22
C TYR A 220 5.35 17.30 0.21
N PHE A 221 5.47 16.48 -0.83
CA PHE A 221 4.96 15.13 -0.77
C PHE A 221 5.80 14.31 0.21
N HIS A 222 5.15 13.41 0.92
CA HIS A 222 5.76 12.54 1.92
C HIS A 222 5.35 11.11 1.66
N LEU A 223 6.31 10.25 1.33
CA LEU A 223 6.07 8.84 1.10
C LEU A 223 6.58 8.03 2.28
N LEU A 224 5.64 7.35 2.91
CA LEU A 224 5.89 6.59 4.12
C LEU A 224 5.52 5.14 3.88
N CYS A 225 6.51 4.26 3.99
CA CYS A 225 6.33 2.82 3.97
C CYS A 225 6.59 2.24 5.35
N ARG A 226 5.61 1.50 5.86
CA ARG A 226 5.63 0.92 7.20
C ARG A 226 5.42 -0.58 7.14
N ARG A 227 6.09 -1.29 8.05
CA ARG A 227 5.74 -2.66 8.39
C ARG A 227 4.99 -2.66 9.71
N ARG A 228 3.83 -3.30 9.72
CA ARG A 228 3.02 -3.56 10.90
C ARG A 228 3.35 -4.95 11.41
N HIS A 229 3.64 -5.08 12.69
CA HIS A 229 3.81 -6.37 13.36
C HIS A 229 3.19 -6.29 14.77
N CYS A 230 3.00 -7.42 15.42
CA CYS A 230 2.45 -7.48 16.77
C CYS A 230 3.60 -7.64 17.77
N ASN A 231 3.77 -6.74 18.73
CA ASN A 231 4.74 -6.97 19.80
C ASN A 231 4.36 -8.25 20.56
N ILE A 232 5.26 -9.22 20.61
CA ILE A 232 4.97 -10.52 21.25
C ILE A 232 4.81 -10.46 22.76
N HIS A 233 5.47 -9.50 23.40
CA HIS A 233 5.46 -9.34 24.85
C HIS A 233 4.22 -8.59 25.33
N THR A 234 3.71 -7.65 24.51
CA THR A 234 2.55 -6.81 24.88
C THR A 234 1.26 -7.20 24.15
N GLY A 235 1.37 -7.93 23.04
CA GLY A 235 0.25 -8.21 22.14
C GLY A 235 -0.24 -7.01 21.32
N LEU A 236 0.42 -5.85 21.44
CA LEU A 236 0.00 -4.60 20.79
C LEU A 236 0.58 -4.47 19.38
N GLU A 237 -0.10 -3.72 18.52
CA GLU A 237 0.42 -3.40 17.19
C GLU A 237 1.61 -2.43 17.26
N GLU A 238 2.67 -2.78 16.56
CA GLU A 238 3.83 -1.94 16.33
C GLU A 238 4.03 -1.67 14.84
N TYR A 239 4.65 -0.52 14.56
CA TYR A 239 4.92 -0.05 13.20
C TYR A 239 6.39 0.31 13.08
N ASP A 240 7.11 -0.43 12.24
CA ASP A 240 8.46 -0.06 11.84
C ASP A 240 8.34 0.91 10.65
N ALA A 241 8.87 2.12 10.81
CA ALA A 241 9.08 3.02 9.67
C ALA A 241 10.26 2.48 8.87
N LEU A 242 9.98 1.89 7.71
CA LEU A 242 11.01 1.27 6.88
C LEU A 242 11.61 2.24 5.89
N ASN A 243 10.79 3.17 5.45
CA ASN A 243 11.19 4.26 4.61
C ASN A 243 10.24 5.45 4.86
N ASP A 244 10.82 6.63 5.03
CA ASP A 244 10.16 7.88 5.38
C ASP A 244 10.87 8.98 4.56
N GLU A 245 10.33 9.27 3.39
CA GLU A 245 11.00 10.10 2.38
C GLU A 245 10.14 11.31 2.04
N LEU A 246 10.79 12.45 1.87
CA LEU A 246 10.18 13.69 1.40
C LEU A 246 10.54 13.91 -0.06
N SER A 247 9.61 14.47 -0.84
CA SER A 247 9.91 14.86 -2.21
C SER A 247 10.98 15.95 -2.25
N SER A 248 11.86 15.89 -3.24
CA SER A 248 12.87 16.91 -3.51
C SER A 248 12.31 18.20 -4.12
N PHE A 249 11.01 18.20 -4.44
CA PHE A 249 10.27 19.31 -5.05
C PHE A 249 9.05 19.67 -4.19
N PRO A 250 8.68 20.96 -4.11
CA PRO A 250 7.52 21.42 -3.37
C PRO A 250 6.22 21.13 -4.12
N ILE A 251 5.11 21.05 -3.40
CA ILE A 251 3.77 20.90 -3.98
C ILE A 251 3.28 22.25 -4.52
N LYS A 252 2.73 22.23 -5.74
CA LYS A 252 1.99 23.36 -6.33
C LYS A 252 0.51 23.30 -5.98
N ALA A 253 0.07 24.12 -5.03
CA ALA A 253 -1.35 24.31 -4.77
C ALA A 253 -2.03 25.09 -5.92
N GLY A 254 -3.36 25.12 -5.92
CA GLY A 254 -4.15 25.87 -6.91
C GLY A 254 -4.22 25.22 -8.30
N GLY A 255 -3.56 24.07 -8.50
CA GLY A 255 -3.59 23.30 -9.74
C GLY A 255 -3.96 21.83 -9.51
N TRP A 256 -4.39 21.17 -10.60
CA TRP A 256 -4.58 19.72 -10.59
C TRP A 256 -3.24 19.00 -10.74
N ILE A 257 -2.93 18.12 -9.81
CA ILE A 257 -1.73 17.28 -9.81
C ILE A 257 -2.19 15.85 -10.09
N THR A 258 -1.53 15.19 -11.04
CA THR A 258 -1.75 13.77 -11.32
C THR A 258 -0.76 12.94 -10.50
N ILE A 259 -1.25 11.92 -9.82
CA ILE A 259 -0.45 10.96 -9.06
C ILE A 259 -0.65 9.61 -9.73
N GLU A 260 0.39 9.12 -10.38
CA GLU A 260 0.50 7.72 -10.78
C GLU A 260 1.25 6.95 -9.71
N ARG A 261 0.77 5.75 -9.41
CA ARG A 261 1.35 4.89 -8.39
C ARG A 261 1.53 3.48 -8.92
N GLU A 262 2.69 2.92 -8.65
CA GLU A 262 3.02 1.52 -8.87
C GLU A 262 3.42 0.90 -7.54
N TRP A 263 2.75 -0.19 -7.20
CA TRP A 263 3.00 -0.93 -5.97
C TRP A 263 3.10 -2.42 -6.24
N LYS A 264 4.13 -3.06 -5.67
CA LYS A 264 4.30 -4.52 -5.63
C LYS A 264 4.65 -4.94 -4.22
N ILE A 265 3.86 -5.83 -3.64
CA ILE A 265 4.23 -6.50 -2.39
C ILE A 265 5.07 -7.75 -2.68
N GLY A 266 6.07 -7.98 -1.85
CA GLY A 266 7.01 -9.07 -2.03
C GLY A 266 8.43 -8.56 -2.19
N ASN A 267 9.31 -9.44 -2.66
CA ASN A 267 10.72 -9.17 -2.86
C ASN A 267 11.04 -9.48 -4.33
N PRO A 268 11.50 -8.51 -5.15
CA PRO A 268 11.63 -7.10 -4.81
C PRO A 268 10.26 -6.43 -4.65
N GLY A 269 10.15 -5.58 -3.63
CA GLY A 269 8.98 -4.74 -3.44
C GLY A 269 9.11 -3.48 -4.29
N ILE A 270 8.00 -2.95 -4.78
CA ILE A 270 7.98 -1.68 -5.51
C ILE A 270 7.07 -0.70 -4.77
N CYS A 271 7.57 0.50 -4.51
CA CYS A 271 6.77 1.64 -4.11
C CYS A 271 7.21 2.87 -4.89
N LYS A 272 6.54 3.12 -6.00
CA LYS A 272 6.85 4.23 -6.90
C LYS A 272 5.62 5.10 -7.07
N HIS A 273 5.82 6.41 -6.97
CA HIS A 273 4.85 7.42 -7.35
C HIS A 273 5.48 8.30 -8.43
N THR A 274 4.75 8.56 -9.50
CA THR A 274 5.09 9.58 -10.49
C THR A 274 4.08 10.71 -10.32
N ILE A 275 4.59 11.89 -10.00
CA ILE A 275 3.81 13.10 -9.76
C ILE A 275 3.92 13.97 -11.01
N ILE A 276 2.80 14.35 -11.60
CA ILE A 276 2.76 15.21 -12.80
C ILE A 276 1.99 16.47 -12.44
N ASP A 277 2.67 17.61 -12.46
CA ASP A 277 2.11 18.93 -12.16
C ASP A 277 2.44 19.93 -13.28
N SER A 278 2.31 21.23 -13.00
CA SER A 278 2.60 22.30 -13.97
C SER A 278 4.06 22.37 -14.40
N ASP A 279 4.99 21.90 -13.57
CA ASP A 279 6.44 21.98 -13.81
C ASP A 279 6.93 20.73 -14.58
N GLY A 280 6.08 19.71 -14.71
CA GLY A 280 6.34 18.50 -15.50
C GLY A 280 6.16 17.22 -14.70
N GLU A 281 6.88 16.18 -15.14
CA GLU A 281 6.89 14.87 -14.49
C GLU A 281 8.02 14.78 -13.46
N HIS A 282 7.68 14.34 -12.25
CA HIS A 282 8.59 14.11 -11.14
C HIS A 282 8.43 12.69 -10.62
N VAL A 283 9.51 11.92 -10.61
CA VAL A 283 9.50 10.54 -10.11
C VAL A 283 9.90 10.52 -8.64
N PHE A 284 9.07 9.88 -7.81
CA PHE A 284 9.25 9.75 -6.38
C PHE A 284 9.10 8.28 -5.96
N SER A 285 10.22 7.59 -5.77
CA SER A 285 10.24 6.14 -5.51
C SER A 285 11.06 5.78 -4.29
N VAL A 286 10.62 4.75 -3.58
CA VAL A 286 11.33 4.20 -2.42
C VAL A 286 11.43 2.70 -2.55
N ASP A 287 12.55 2.13 -2.07
CA ASP A 287 12.72 0.69 -2.08
C ASP A 287 11.79 0.05 -1.05
N ALA A 288 10.78 -0.68 -1.54
CA ALA A 288 9.83 -1.39 -0.70
C ALA A 288 10.28 -2.80 -0.33
N TYR A 289 11.53 -3.18 -0.65
CA TYR A 289 12.11 -4.47 -0.31
C TYR A 289 11.90 -4.87 1.15
N ASN A 290 12.11 -3.93 2.08
CA ASN A 290 11.96 -4.22 3.51
C ASN A 290 10.52 -4.16 4.02
N CYS A 291 9.55 -3.79 3.16
CA CYS A 291 8.13 -3.65 3.52
C CYS A 291 7.43 -4.98 3.74
N VAL A 292 8.04 -6.08 3.33
CA VAL A 292 7.56 -7.42 3.65
C VAL A 292 8.00 -7.79 5.06
N CYS A 293 7.10 -8.35 5.85
CA CYS A 293 7.45 -8.83 7.19
C CYS A 293 8.51 -9.93 7.10
N ASN A 294 9.53 -9.88 7.96
CA ASN A 294 10.60 -10.88 7.99
C ASN A 294 10.07 -12.16 8.65
N PRO A 295 9.91 -13.28 7.91
CA PRO A 295 9.33 -14.50 8.45
C PRO A 295 10.19 -15.18 9.54
N GLU A 296 11.49 -14.88 9.61
CA GLU A 296 12.42 -15.57 10.52
C GLU A 296 12.01 -15.44 11.98
N ASN A 297 11.39 -14.32 12.35
CA ASN A 297 10.96 -14.11 13.70
C ASN A 297 9.48 -14.48 13.90
N GLU A 298 8.66 -14.55 12.85
CA GLU A 298 7.21 -14.76 13.01
C GLU A 298 6.84 -16.15 13.53
N GLN A 299 7.61 -17.17 13.14
CA GLN A 299 7.34 -18.55 13.57
C GLN A 299 7.77 -18.81 15.02
N GLU A 300 8.77 -18.11 15.54
CA GLU A 300 9.07 -18.10 16.99
C GLU A 300 8.10 -17.19 17.75
N ARG A 301 7.61 -16.12 17.12
CA ARG A 301 6.78 -15.08 17.75
C ARG A 301 5.29 -15.44 17.86
N TYR A 302 4.74 -16.25 16.96
CA TYR A 302 3.28 -16.45 16.88
C TYR A 302 2.85 -17.89 16.54
N ILE A 303 3.68 -18.90 16.83
CA ILE A 303 3.40 -20.31 16.51
C ILE A 303 2.03 -20.81 17.00
N GLU A 304 1.54 -20.27 18.12
CA GLU A 304 0.27 -20.64 18.75
C GLU A 304 -0.90 -19.72 18.38
N LYS A 305 -0.64 -18.57 17.75
CA LYS A 305 -1.65 -17.53 17.46
C LYS A 305 -2.06 -17.46 15.99
N TYR A 306 -1.26 -18.02 15.08
CA TYR A 306 -1.66 -18.12 13.68
C TYR A 306 -2.71 -19.22 13.50
N VAL A 307 -3.93 -18.84 13.14
CA VAL A 307 -4.90 -19.78 12.56
C VAL A 307 -4.49 -20.02 11.10
N GLY A 308 -3.59 -20.99 10.91
CA GLY A 308 -3.13 -21.44 9.60
C GLY A 308 -1.62 -21.35 9.42
N GLU A 309 -1.03 -22.40 8.85
CA GLU A 309 0.38 -22.40 8.46
C GLU A 309 0.59 -21.37 7.33
N ASN A 310 1.36 -20.32 7.64
CA ASN A 310 2.10 -19.50 6.67
C ASN A 310 1.23 -18.52 5.82
N PRO A 311 1.15 -17.21 6.18
CA PRO A 311 0.26 -16.26 5.50
C PRO A 311 0.86 -15.65 4.22
N TYR A 312 0.01 -15.54 3.18
CA TYR A 312 0.28 -14.87 1.91
C TYR A 312 -0.01 -13.35 2.03
N ASN A 313 0.78 -12.50 1.35
CA ASN A 313 0.57 -11.06 1.37
C ASN A 313 -0.29 -10.56 0.21
N PHE A 314 -1.31 -9.77 0.52
CA PHE A 314 -2.09 -9.02 -0.47
C PHE A 314 -2.47 -7.64 0.05
N CYS A 315 -2.83 -6.74 -0.85
CA CYS A 315 -3.14 -5.34 -0.56
C CYS A 315 -4.51 -4.93 -1.06
N TYR A 316 -5.13 -4.02 -0.31
CA TYR A 316 -6.25 -3.21 -0.76
C TYR A 316 -5.80 -1.77 -0.95
N LEU A 317 -6.15 -1.19 -2.10
CA LEU A 317 -5.81 0.19 -2.41
C LEU A 317 -6.76 1.14 -1.69
N PHE A 318 -6.23 2.25 -1.20
CA PHE A 318 -6.97 3.46 -0.87
C PHE A 318 -6.78 4.46 -2.00
N ILE A 319 -7.85 4.72 -2.75
CA ILE A 319 -7.79 5.54 -3.97
C ILE A 319 -7.68 7.02 -3.63
N CYS A 320 -8.38 7.47 -2.60
CA CYS A 320 -8.36 8.83 -2.07
C CYS A 320 -8.61 8.81 -0.56
N LYS A 321 -8.00 9.78 0.14
CA LYS A 321 -7.94 9.77 1.60
C LYS A 321 -7.78 11.18 2.16
N ILE A 322 -8.34 11.44 3.33
CA ILE A 322 -7.86 12.46 4.26
C ILE A 322 -7.63 11.72 5.57
N TYR A 323 -6.38 11.71 6.03
CA TYR A 323 -6.05 11.12 7.30
C TYR A 323 -4.96 11.91 8.02
N THR A 324 -5.34 12.54 9.11
CA THR A 324 -4.50 13.48 9.84
C THR A 324 -4.90 13.54 11.32
N SER A 325 -4.10 14.24 12.14
CA SER A 325 -4.36 14.41 13.56
C SER A 325 -5.58 15.30 13.81
N LYS A 326 -6.25 15.12 14.96
CA LYS A 326 -7.31 16.03 15.42
C LYS A 326 -6.80 17.47 15.48
N GLU A 327 -5.60 17.66 16.02
CA GLU A 327 -4.99 18.98 16.24
C GLU A 327 -4.83 19.77 14.94
N PHE A 328 -4.29 19.14 13.89
CA PHE A 328 -4.09 19.81 12.61
C PHE A 328 -5.43 20.08 11.90
N ALA A 329 -6.36 19.13 11.94
CA ALA A 329 -7.69 19.33 11.37
C ALA A 329 -8.45 20.47 12.07
N ASP A 330 -8.41 20.53 13.39
CA ASP A 330 -9.03 21.59 14.21
C ASP A 330 -8.45 22.97 13.85
N TYR A 331 -7.13 23.05 13.67
CA TYR A 331 -6.48 24.28 13.21
C TYR A 331 -7.01 24.73 11.85
N CYS A 332 -7.10 23.83 10.87
CA CYS A 332 -7.65 24.15 9.55
C CYS A 332 -9.11 24.61 9.65
N ILE A 333 -9.95 23.93 10.43
CA ILE A 333 -11.34 24.31 10.65
C ILE A 333 -11.45 25.71 11.24
N LYS A 334 -10.66 26.04 12.26
CA LYS A 334 -10.64 27.38 12.86
C LYS A 334 -10.11 28.46 11.91
N LYS A 335 -9.15 28.11 11.04
CA LYS A 335 -8.47 29.07 10.17
C LYS A 335 -9.24 29.37 8.89
N ILE A 336 -9.81 28.35 8.26
CA ILE A 336 -10.43 28.43 6.92
C ILE A 336 -11.80 27.73 6.84
N GLY A 337 -12.35 27.30 7.97
CA GLY A 337 -13.69 26.69 8.08
C GLY A 337 -13.74 25.17 7.84
N LYS A 338 -12.71 24.57 7.23
CA LYS A 338 -12.67 23.13 6.95
C LYS A 338 -11.25 22.63 6.67
N CYS A 339 -11.04 21.33 6.86
CA CYS A 339 -9.86 20.58 6.41
C CYS A 339 -10.25 19.72 5.21
N TYR A 340 -9.74 19.99 4.00
CA TYR A 340 -10.32 19.43 2.78
C TYR A 340 -9.34 19.30 1.59
N LEU A 341 -9.72 18.46 0.63
CA LEU A 341 -9.04 18.22 -0.64
C LEU A 341 -10.04 17.83 -1.73
N TYR A 342 -9.65 17.99 -3.00
CA TYR A 342 -10.44 17.51 -4.14
C TYR A 342 -9.75 16.38 -4.90
N TYR A 343 -10.56 15.51 -5.48
CA TYR A 343 -10.14 14.32 -6.23
C TYR A 343 -10.99 14.16 -7.50
N LYS A 344 -10.36 13.69 -8.59
CA LYS A 344 -11.06 13.29 -9.82
C LYS A 344 -10.26 12.28 -10.64
N ASP A 345 -10.90 11.78 -11.71
CA ASP A 345 -10.27 10.96 -12.75
C ASP A 345 -9.47 9.77 -12.17
N TYR A 346 -10.09 8.93 -11.33
CA TYR A 346 -9.42 7.71 -10.87
C TYR A 346 -9.34 6.71 -12.02
N ILE A 347 -8.15 6.16 -12.26
CA ILE A 347 -7.91 5.13 -13.27
C ILE A 347 -7.12 4.00 -12.65
N PHE A 348 -7.71 2.82 -12.60
CA PHE A 348 -6.99 1.58 -12.33
C PHE A 348 -6.40 1.10 -13.65
N LEU A 349 -5.07 1.14 -13.77
CA LEU A 349 -4.34 0.87 -15.00
C LEU A 349 -4.04 -0.62 -15.15
N GLU A 350 -3.60 -1.24 -14.05
CA GLU A 350 -3.18 -2.63 -14.05
C GLU A 350 -3.29 -3.20 -12.63
N GLY A 351 -3.56 -4.50 -12.52
CA GLY A 351 -3.25 -5.20 -11.29
C GLY A 351 -3.27 -6.70 -11.45
N GLU A 352 -2.48 -7.33 -10.60
CA GLU A 352 -2.28 -8.77 -10.56
C GLU A 352 -2.54 -9.29 -9.15
N ASN A 353 -3.05 -10.51 -9.10
CA ASN A 353 -2.92 -11.37 -7.93
C ASN A 353 -2.27 -12.67 -8.36
N VAL A 354 -1.06 -12.92 -7.84
CA VAL A 354 -0.21 -14.05 -8.22
C VAL A 354 -0.39 -15.20 -7.24
N ASN A 355 -0.72 -16.38 -7.75
CA ASN A 355 -0.99 -17.60 -6.99
C ASN A 355 -2.13 -17.40 -5.99
N ALA A 356 -3.20 -16.72 -6.44
CA ALA A 356 -4.29 -16.17 -5.67
C ALA A 356 -5.16 -17.16 -4.88
N PHE A 357 -5.80 -16.65 -3.83
CA PHE A 357 -7.02 -17.20 -3.23
C PHE A 357 -8.14 -17.36 -4.26
N ASP A 358 -8.95 -18.41 -4.13
CA ASP A 358 -10.30 -18.45 -4.69
C ASP A 358 -11.23 -17.70 -3.73
N LEU A 359 -11.38 -16.39 -3.95
CA LEU A 359 -12.54 -15.69 -3.40
C LEU A 359 -13.73 -16.09 -4.28
N GLN A 360 -14.60 -16.94 -3.72
CA GLN A 360 -15.89 -17.30 -4.31
C GLN A 360 -16.78 -16.08 -4.52
#